data_AF-A0A2N8LEE7-F1
#
_entry.id   AF-A0A2N8LEE7-F1
#
_cell.length_a   1.000
_cell.length_b   1.000
_cell.length_c   1.000
_cell.angle_alpha   90.00
_cell.angle_beta   90.00
_cell.angle_gamma   90.00
#
_symmetry.space_group_name_H-M   'P 1'
#
loop_
_entity.id
_entity.type
_entity.pdbx_description
1 polymer ?
#
loop_
_entity_poly.entity_id
_entity_poly.type
_entity_poly.pdbx_seq_one_letter_code
_entity_poly.pdbx_strand_id
1 'polypeptide(L)' 'MTKRSLKEIRKSRHLTQEELAFQTGISIRTIARYEKDVTMLRRAKYETLSMIAAILEVSVDDIFLGETSVFAKCSC' A
#
# COMPACT_ATOMS: atom_id res chain seq x y z
N MET A 1 -2.76 15.42 -3.81
CA MET A 1 -3.42 14.11 -3.94
C MET A 1 -3.58 13.51 -2.56
N THR A 2 -4.76 13.00 -2.23
CA THR A 2 -5.07 12.42 -0.90
C THR A 2 -4.54 10.98 -0.84
N LYS A 3 -3.56 10.70 0.04
CA LYS A 3 -3.07 9.33 0.26
C LYS A 3 -4.17 8.45 0.84
N ARG A 4 -4.32 7.23 0.35
CA ARG A 4 -5.33 6.27 0.80
C ARG A 4 -4.69 4.97 1.28
N SER A 5 -5.33 4.29 2.21
CA SER A 5 -4.86 2.97 2.65
C SER A 5 -4.97 1.95 1.52
N LEU A 6 -4.09 0.94 1.53
CA LEU A 6 -4.10 -0.15 0.54
C LEU A 6 -5.49 -0.82 0.43
N LYS A 7 -6.16 -0.99 1.57
CA LYS A 7 -7.51 -1.58 1.65
C LYS A 7 -8.57 -0.75 0.95
N GLU A 8 -8.52 0.57 1.09
CA GLU A 8 -9.47 1.49 0.43
C GLU A 8 -9.27 1.48 -1.08
N ILE A 9 -8.02 1.53 -1.53
CA ILE A 9 -7.68 1.48 -2.97
C ILE A 9 -8.16 0.15 -3.55
N ARG A 10 -7.86 -0.98 -2.92
CA ARG A 10 -8.34 -2.31 -3.36
C ARG A 10 -9.87 -2.36 -3.47
N LYS A 11 -10.58 -1.87 -2.44
CA LYS A 11 -12.05 -1.82 -2.46
C LYS A 11 -12.61 -0.92 -3.56
N SER A 12 -11.95 0.19 -3.86
CA SER A 12 -12.35 1.07 -4.98
C SER A 12 -12.19 0.41 -6.35
N ARG A 13 -11.30 -0.59 -6.45
CA ARG A 13 -11.11 -1.43 -7.64
C ARG A 13 -11.97 -2.69 -7.64
N HIS A 14 -12.86 -2.86 -6.66
CA HIS A 14 -13.73 -4.02 -6.50
C HIS A 14 -13.00 -5.38 -6.42
N LEU A 15 -11.72 -5.38 -6.03
CA LEU A 15 -10.92 -6.60 -5.89
C LEU A 15 -11.04 -7.20 -4.49
N THR A 16 -11.08 -8.52 -4.41
CA THR A 16 -10.91 -9.28 -3.17
C THR A 16 -9.43 -9.38 -2.78
N GLN A 17 -9.14 -9.79 -1.54
CA GLN A 17 -7.75 -10.05 -1.13
C GLN A 17 -7.14 -11.23 -1.90
N GLU A 18 -7.96 -12.20 -2.30
CA GLU A 18 -7.54 -13.37 -3.07
C GLU A 18 -7.19 -13.01 -4.52
N GLU A 19 -8.00 -12.18 -5.16
CA GLU A 19 -7.73 -11.70 -6.52
C GLU A 19 -6.47 -10.84 -6.56
N LEU A 20 -6.29 -9.94 -5.59
CA LEU A 20 -5.08 -9.13 -5.50
C LEU A 20 -3.84 -10.00 -5.26
N ALA A 21 -3.95 -10.99 -4.37
CA ALA A 21 -2.90 -11.96 -4.10
C ALA A 21 -2.53 -12.76 -5.36
N PHE A 22 -3.53 -13.26 -6.09
CA PHE A 22 -3.33 -14.01 -7.33
C PHE A 22 -2.63 -13.18 -8.40
N GLN A 23 -3.06 -11.93 -8.63
CA GLN A 23 -2.46 -11.05 -9.63
C GLN A 23 -1.05 -10.59 -9.26
N THR A 24 -0.78 -10.35 -7.97
CA THR A 24 0.55 -9.92 -7.49
C THR A 24 1.53 -11.09 -7.29
N GLY A 25 1.04 -12.34 -7.27
CA GLY A 25 1.84 -13.51 -6.86
C GLY A 25 2.20 -13.52 -5.37
N ILE A 26 1.57 -12.65 -4.56
CA ILE A 26 1.83 -12.53 -3.12
C ILE A 26 0.81 -13.39 -2.36
N SER A 27 1.21 -13.99 -1.24
CA SER A 27 0.25 -14.75 -0.43
C SER A 27 -0.88 -13.85 0.11
N ILE A 28 -2.10 -14.39 0.15
CA ILE A 28 -3.29 -13.71 0.70
C ILE A 28 -3.01 -13.21 2.13
N ARG A 29 -2.31 -14.02 2.94
CA ARG A 29 -1.91 -13.67 4.30
C ARG A 29 -1.01 -12.43 4.33
N THR A 30 -0.09 -12.30 3.38
CA THR A 30 0.80 -11.15 3.27
C THR A 30 0.01 -9.90 2.86
N ILE A 31 -0.91 -10.00 1.90
CA ILE A 31 -1.81 -8.89 1.52
C ILE A 31 -2.66 -8.43 2.72
N ALA A 32 -3.28 -9.36 3.44
CA ALA A 32 -4.04 -9.04 4.66
C ALA A 32 -3.17 -8.38 5.74
N ARG A 33 -1.90 -8.79 5.85
CA ARG A 33 -0.94 -8.18 6.78
C ARG A 33 -0.57 -6.76 6.34
N TYR A 34 -0.36 -6.51 5.05
CA TYR A 34 -0.11 -5.17 4.52
C TYR A 34 -1.30 -4.22 4.72
N GLU A 35 -2.53 -4.71 4.59
CA GLU A 35 -3.73 -3.91 4.88
C GLU A 35 -3.90 -3.59 6.36
N LYS A 36 -3.44 -4.48 7.26
CA LYS A 36 -3.57 -4.32 8.70
C LYS A 36 -2.43 -3.51 9.31
N ASP A 37 -1.21 -3.71 8.83
CA ASP A 37 0.02 -3.13 9.36
C ASP A 37 0.78 -2.38 8.25
N VAL A 38 0.61 -1.07 8.26
CA VAL A 38 1.21 -0.17 7.28
C VAL A 38 2.75 -0.15 7.39
N THR A 39 3.31 -0.45 8.56
CA THR A 39 4.77 -0.52 8.72
C THR A 39 5.37 -1.71 7.97
N MET A 40 4.63 -2.82 7.87
CA MET A 40 5.01 -3.98 7.08
C MET A 40 4.99 -3.66 5.58
N LEU A 41 3.97 -2.91 5.14
CA LEU A 41 3.88 -2.47 3.75
C LEU A 41 5.03 -1.50 3.41
N ARG A 42 5.38 -0.58 4.30
CA ARG A 42 6.54 0.33 4.13
C ARG A 42 7.86 -0.44 3.98
N ARG A 43 8.02 -1.55 4.70
CA ARG A 43 9.23 -2.39 4.65
C ARG A 43 9.24 -3.38 3.47
N ALA A 44 8.16 -3.46 2.70
CA ALA A 44 8.12 -4.31 1.52
C ALA A 44 9.13 -3.82 0.47
N LYS A 45 9.59 -4.73 -0.39
CA LYS A 45 10.48 -4.36 -1.50
C LYS A 45 9.74 -3.40 -2.44
N TYR A 46 10.48 -2.47 -3.04
CA TYR A 46 9.91 -1.53 -4.00
C TYR A 46 9.21 -2.23 -5.16
N GLU A 47 9.79 -3.33 -5.66
CA GLU A 47 9.17 -4.17 -6.70
C GLU A 47 7.76 -4.64 -6.31
N THR A 48 7.58 -5.07 -5.06
CA THR A 48 6.29 -5.50 -4.51
C THR A 48 5.30 -4.35 -4.47
N LEU A 49 5.74 -3.17 -4.02
CA LEU A 49 4.92 -1.96 -4.00
C LEU A 49 4.51 -1.51 -5.40
N SER A 50 5.46 -1.53 -6.33
CA SER A 50 5.23 -1.16 -7.73
C SER A 50 4.27 -2.12 -8.43
N MET A 51 4.36 -3.42 -8.17
CA MET A 51 3.41 -4.41 -8.71
C MET A 51 1.99 -4.18 -8.17
N ILE A 52 1.86 -3.98 -6.85
CA ILE A 52 0.57 -3.67 -6.22
C ILE A 52 -0.02 -2.38 -6.79
N ALA A 53 0.79 -1.33 -6.93
CA ALA A 53 0.37 -0.05 -7.48
C ALA A 53 -0.06 -0.19 -8.96
N ALA A 54 0.66 -0.97 -9.76
CA ALA A 54 0.32 -1.22 -11.15
C ALA A 54 -1.02 -1.96 -11.30
N ILE A 55 -1.26 -3.00 -10.51
CA ILE A 55 -2.54 -3.76 -10.52
C ILE A 55 -3.71 -2.91 -10.05
N LEU A 56 -3.46 -2.03 -9.07
CA LEU A 56 -4.46 -1.10 -8.56
C LEU A 56 -4.59 0.16 -9.43
N GLU A 57 -3.82 0.27 -10.50
CA GLU A 57 -3.76 1.43 -11.41
C GLU A 57 -3.65 2.76 -10.62
N VAL A 58 -2.71 2.82 -9.69
CA VAL A 58 -2.38 4.02 -8.89
C VAL A 58 -0.87 4.23 -8.85
N SER A 59 -0.42 5.42 -8.44
CA SER A 59 1.00 5.63 -8.14
C SER A 59 1.35 4.99 -6.78
N VAL A 60 2.62 4.57 -6.62
CA VAL A 60 3.15 4.14 -5.32
C VAL A 60 3.01 5.26 -4.28
N ASP A 61 3.11 6.52 -4.70
CA ASP A 61 2.97 7.71 -3.83
C ASP A 61 1.54 7.92 -3.30
N ASP A 62 0.54 7.38 -3.99
CA ASP A 62 -0.87 7.46 -3.58
C ASP A 62 -1.18 6.48 -2.43
N ILE A 63 -0.35 5.44 -2.28
CA ILE A 63 -0.50 4.43 -1.23
C ILE A 63 0.03 5.01 0.09
N PHE A 64 -0.81 5.00 1.11
CA PHE A 64 -0.41 5.43 2.45
C PHE A 64 0.54 4.41 3.09
N LEU A 65 1.82 4.78 3.22
CA LEU A 65 2.89 3.97 3.84
C LEU A 65 3.19 4.37 5.30
N GLY A 66 2.27 5.03 5.99
CA GLY A 66 2.42 5.44 7.40
C GLY A 66 3.21 6.73 7.53
N GLU A 67 3.36 7.23 8.76
CA GLU A 67 3.91 8.54 9.17
C GLU A 67 4.44 9.41 8.03
N THR A 68 3.63 10.43 7.70
CA THR A 68 4.15 11.76 7.39
C THR A 68 5.13 12.11 8.50
N SER A 69 6.43 11.97 8.23
CA SER A 69 7.44 12.69 8.99
C SER A 69 7.11 14.16 8.83
N VAL A 70 6.34 14.69 9.78
CA VAL A 70 6.24 16.13 9.98
C VAL A 70 7.61 16.52 10.51
N PHE A 71 8.55 16.74 9.59
CA PHE A 71 9.75 17.52 9.85
C PHE A 71 9.31 18.99 10.03
N ALA A 72 8.62 19.26 11.14
CA ALA A 72 8.48 20.58 11.72
C ALA A 72 8.89 20.39 13.18
N LYS A 73 9.94 21.02 13.71
CA LYS A 73 10.47 22.35 13.44
C LYS A 73 11.99 22.32 13.66
N CYS A 74 12.76 22.89 12.72
CA CYS A 74 13.96 23.60 13.13
C CYS A 74 13.47 24.88 13.80
N SER A 75 13.41 24.90 15.12
CA SER A 75 13.33 26.15 15.86
C SER A 75 14.75 26.73 15.86
N CYS A 76 14.98 27.73 15.01
CA CYS A 76 16.11 28.63 15.13
C CYS A 76 16.00 29.45 16.43
#